data_AF-F0F2L3-F1
#
_entry.id   AF-F0F2L3-F1
#
_cell.length_a   1.000
_cell.length_b   1.000
_cell.length_c   1.000
_cell.angle_alpha   90.00
_cell.angle_beta   90.00
_cell.angle_gamma   90.00
#
_symmetry.space_group_name_H-M   'P 1'
#
loop_
_entity.id
_entity.type
_entity.pdbx_description
1 polymer ?
#
loop_
_entity_poly.entity_id
_entity_poly.type
_entity_poly.pdbx_seq_one_letter_code
_entity_poly.pdbx_strand_id
1 'polypeptide(L)'
;MICLSGTAFDRFPHYVNFKTNFNKDTEKDTERLLRYCYCGYTTNNNISTETIPFRTVLDITAYKYRDLNKEELEELEELRKRVKFFLQKLEKIGFDPKITIKIGESSTKKMSAENYDIGPYTQIDKDLDAQIKKLINDINNKARNDLKDIIFRKDNDKYCLRKKEKFRNLSSGQYQIIRCIFSLVLTITPDSLVIYDEPEISLHPKWQSEIIRILMEIVKTKGLGTDSTSNKNATVVVATHSPLITSSFSTSKIKISSNDSNNNSFKWDDQQYYGWDANNLLTEHFNLESARNQKFIETIDELLKFFQNREDDKLKAEYEELELLLWNKNTDDFSLSVNDRLYGTLHAIKAYVETIK
;
A
#
# COMPACT_ATOMS: atom_id res chain seq x y z
N MET A 1 -10.06 12.22 9.64
CA MET A 1 -9.54 12.09 8.26
C MET A 1 -8.12 11.54 8.31
N ILE A 2 -7.78 10.55 7.50
CA ILE A 2 -6.47 9.90 7.48
C ILE A 2 -5.99 9.88 6.03
N CYS A 3 -4.94 10.61 5.70
CA CYS A 3 -4.33 10.63 4.37
C CYS A 3 -3.06 9.78 4.39
N LEU A 4 -3.09 8.64 3.72
CA LEU A 4 -2.01 7.66 3.76
C LEU A 4 -0.85 7.99 2.82
N SER A 5 -1.12 8.63 1.69
CA SER A 5 -0.14 9.15 0.75
C SER A 5 -0.14 10.68 0.73
N GLY A 6 0.86 11.26 0.07
CA GLY A 6 0.89 12.70 -0.15
C GLY A 6 0.32 13.09 -1.49
N THR A 7 -0.20 14.31 -1.57
CA THR A 7 -0.80 14.84 -2.81
C THR A 7 0.14 15.87 -3.44
N ALA A 8 0.13 16.00 -4.77
CA ALA A 8 0.99 16.96 -5.47
C ALA A 8 0.74 18.44 -5.04
N PHE A 9 -0.39 18.73 -4.39
CA PHE A 9 -0.81 20.06 -3.95
C PHE A 9 -1.06 20.14 -2.44
N ASP A 10 -0.15 19.57 -1.65
CA ASP A 10 -0.27 19.54 -0.19
C ASP A 10 -0.42 20.94 0.42
N ARG A 11 -1.63 21.24 0.90
CA ARG A 11 -1.93 22.43 1.73
C ARG A 11 -2.22 22.05 3.18
N PHE A 12 -1.90 20.83 3.59
CA PHE A 12 -2.17 20.35 4.95
C PHE A 12 -1.15 20.90 5.95
N PRO A 13 -1.57 21.35 7.15
CA PRO A 13 -0.65 21.96 8.10
C PRO A 13 0.39 20.95 8.60
N HIS A 14 1.68 21.31 8.55
CA HIS A 14 2.77 20.45 9.00
C HIS A 14 2.72 20.13 10.50
N TYR A 15 2.78 18.83 10.82
CA TYR A 15 2.85 18.34 12.19
C TYR A 15 4.03 18.93 13.00
N VAL A 16 5.15 19.26 12.36
CA VAL A 16 6.34 19.85 13.03
C VAL A 16 6.02 21.20 13.68
N ASN A 17 5.14 22.01 13.08
CA ASN A 17 4.72 23.31 13.61
C ASN A 17 3.85 23.16 14.88
N PHE A 18 3.27 21.98 15.10
CA PHE A 18 2.45 21.71 16.28
C PHE A 18 3.28 21.35 17.51
N LYS A 19 4.37 20.61 17.34
CA LYS A 19 5.25 20.27 18.47
C LYS A 19 5.86 21.50 19.14
N THR A 20 6.08 22.57 18.37
CA THR A 20 6.48 23.87 18.91
C THR A 20 5.39 24.56 19.72
N ASN A 21 4.12 24.25 19.46
CA ASN A 21 2.95 24.75 20.18
C ASN A 21 2.51 23.84 21.35
N PHE A 22 3.09 22.64 21.50
CA PHE A 22 2.83 21.72 22.63
C PHE A 22 3.11 22.36 24.00
N ASN A 23 3.96 23.40 24.05
CA ASN A 23 4.25 24.19 25.26
C ASN A 23 3.42 25.48 25.36
N LYS A 24 2.47 25.71 24.45
CA LYS A 24 1.62 26.91 24.37
C LYS A 24 0.17 26.46 24.20
N ASP A 25 -0.46 26.12 25.32
CA ASP A 25 -1.86 25.66 25.44
C ASP A 25 -2.85 26.48 24.60
N THR A 26 -3.09 26.02 23.37
CA THR A 26 -4.20 26.48 22.54
C THR A 26 -5.01 25.26 22.17
N GLU A 27 -5.84 24.82 23.12
CA GLU A 27 -6.68 23.61 23.11
C GLU A 27 -7.41 23.36 21.77
N LYS A 28 -7.82 24.45 21.09
CA LYS A 28 -8.52 24.42 19.79
C LYS A 28 -7.70 23.93 18.60
N ASP A 29 -6.41 24.23 18.52
CA ASP A 29 -5.57 23.78 17.40
C ASP A 29 -5.19 22.30 17.55
N THR A 30 -5.07 21.86 18.80
CA THR A 30 -4.80 20.46 19.18
C THR A 30 -5.99 19.54 18.87
N GLU A 31 -7.21 19.95 19.21
CA GLU A 31 -8.42 19.16 18.95
C GLU A 31 -8.69 19.03 17.43
N ARG A 32 -8.37 20.06 16.64
CA ARG A 32 -8.44 20.02 15.18
C ARG A 32 -7.48 19.00 14.57
N LEU A 33 -6.29 18.84 15.15
CA LEU A 33 -5.26 17.90 14.70
C LEU A 33 -5.59 16.44 14.98
N LEU A 34 -6.24 16.13 16.11
CA LEU A 34 -6.77 14.78 16.35
C LEU A 34 -7.81 14.34 15.29
N ARG A 35 -8.42 15.31 14.60
CA ARG A 35 -9.35 15.04 13.50
C ARG A 35 -8.64 14.76 12.17
N TYR A 36 -7.32 14.96 12.04
CA TYR A 36 -6.58 14.66 10.81
C TYR A 36 -5.19 14.01 11.03
N CYS A 37 -4.94 12.87 10.38
CA CYS A 37 -3.63 12.25 10.28
C CYS A 37 -3.13 12.36 8.84
N TYR A 38 -2.05 13.10 8.61
CA TYR A 38 -1.47 13.27 7.27
C TYR A 38 -0.08 12.64 7.22
N CYS A 39 0.06 11.59 6.41
CA CYS A 39 1.31 10.83 6.29
C CYS A 39 2.17 11.27 5.11
N GLY A 40 1.72 12.18 4.24
CA GLY A 40 2.38 12.48 2.97
C GLY A 40 3.51 13.51 2.97
N TYR A 41 3.91 14.04 4.14
CA TYR A 41 4.87 15.15 4.20
C TYR A 41 6.20 14.86 3.48
N THR A 42 6.55 15.72 2.52
CA THR A 42 7.88 15.83 1.93
C THR A 42 8.68 16.93 2.66
N THR A 43 10.00 16.78 2.76
CA THR A 43 10.86 17.87 3.24
C THR A 43 11.33 18.72 2.05
N ASN A 44 11.77 19.96 2.29
CA ASN A 44 12.08 21.03 1.33
C ASN A 44 13.02 20.68 0.13
N ASN A 45 13.49 19.44 0.00
CA ASN A 45 14.30 18.93 -1.12
C ASN A 45 13.65 17.73 -1.85
N ASN A 46 12.32 17.58 -1.83
CA ASN A 46 11.60 16.43 -2.42
C ASN A 46 11.99 15.04 -1.85
N ILE A 47 12.76 14.98 -0.76
CA ILE A 47 13.06 13.75 -0.05
C ILE A 47 12.02 13.63 1.08
N SER A 48 11.02 12.76 0.91
CA SER A 48 10.21 12.32 2.05
C SER A 48 11.12 11.56 3.00
N THR A 49 11.37 12.06 4.21
CA THR A 49 12.10 11.22 5.17
C THR A 49 11.18 10.08 5.60
N GLU A 50 11.64 8.83 5.49
CA GLU A 50 10.84 7.63 5.75
C GLU A 50 10.26 7.58 7.17
N THR A 51 10.79 8.37 8.10
CA THR A 51 10.37 8.42 9.49
C THR A 51 9.20 9.35 9.78
N ILE A 52 8.92 10.35 8.93
CA ILE A 52 7.86 11.34 9.24
C ILE A 52 6.49 10.68 9.42
N PRO A 53 6.02 9.79 8.52
CA PRO A 53 4.69 9.19 8.66
C PRO A 53 4.53 8.47 10.00
N PHE A 54 5.54 7.66 10.36
CA PHE A 54 5.56 6.92 11.62
C PHE A 54 5.62 7.84 12.83
N ARG A 55 6.41 8.92 12.76
CA ARG A 55 6.50 9.92 13.83
C ARG A 55 5.15 10.60 14.05
N THR A 56 4.49 11.06 12.99
CA THR A 56 3.17 11.70 13.08
C THR A 56 2.14 10.76 13.71
N VAL A 57 2.10 9.50 13.27
CA VAL A 57 1.18 8.49 13.81
C VAL A 57 1.47 8.21 15.29
N LEU A 58 2.74 8.03 15.67
CA LEU A 58 3.14 7.79 17.05
C LEU A 58 2.77 8.96 17.96
N ASP A 59 2.98 10.19 17.52
CA ASP A 59 2.67 11.35 18.33
C ASP A 59 1.14 11.53 18.50
N ILE A 60 0.34 11.32 17.44
CA ILE A 60 -1.14 11.31 17.52
C ILE A 60 -1.61 10.22 18.49
N THR A 61 -1.03 9.03 18.37
CA THR A 61 -1.37 7.88 19.23
C THR A 61 -1.02 8.18 20.69
N ALA A 62 0.18 8.70 20.95
CA ALA A 62 0.62 9.03 22.30
C ALA A 62 -0.28 10.09 22.94
N TYR A 63 -0.71 11.09 22.17
CA TYR A 63 -1.65 12.09 22.68
C TYR A 63 -3.02 11.50 22.99
N LYS A 64 -3.57 10.68 22.07
CA LYS A 64 -4.87 10.02 22.27
C LYS A 64 -4.87 9.20 23.56
N TYR A 65 -3.77 8.51 23.85
CA TYR A 65 -3.61 7.63 25.00
C TYR A 65 -2.68 8.25 26.07
N ARG A 66 -2.75 9.56 26.31
CA ARG A 66 -1.82 10.23 27.25
C ARG A 66 -2.09 9.93 28.72
N ASP A 67 -3.32 9.52 29.04
CA ASP A 67 -3.81 9.34 30.41
C ASP A 67 -3.83 7.87 30.86
N LEU A 68 -2.99 6.99 30.27
CA LEU A 68 -2.91 5.53 30.55
C LEU A 68 -2.60 5.13 32.02
N ASN A 69 -2.25 6.10 32.86
CA ASN A 69 -2.00 5.89 34.30
C ASN A 69 -3.22 6.20 35.17
N LYS A 70 -4.24 6.89 34.64
CA LYS A 70 -5.57 6.99 35.26
C LYS A 70 -6.31 5.68 35.00
N GLU A 71 -7.20 5.30 35.90
CA GLU A 71 -7.76 3.94 36.06
C GLU A 71 -8.62 3.38 34.89
N GLU A 72 -8.54 3.97 33.70
CA GLU A 72 -9.27 3.54 32.52
C GLU A 72 -8.55 2.34 31.86
N LEU A 73 -8.78 1.16 32.42
CA LEU A 73 -8.39 -0.15 31.85
C LEU A 73 -8.81 -0.28 30.36
N GLU A 74 -9.86 0.43 29.95
CA GLU A 74 -10.43 0.37 28.60
C GLU A 74 -9.52 0.99 27.52
N GLU A 75 -8.89 2.15 27.78
CA GLU A 75 -8.01 2.82 26.80
C GLU A 75 -6.76 1.99 26.51
N LEU A 76 -6.13 1.46 27.56
CA LEU A 76 -4.97 0.58 27.44
C LEU A 76 -5.35 -0.70 26.68
N GLU A 77 -6.52 -1.27 26.99
CA GLU A 77 -7.02 -2.45 26.30
C GLU A 77 -7.26 -2.18 24.81
N GLU A 78 -7.84 -1.03 24.45
CA GLU A 78 -8.03 -0.60 23.06
C GLU A 78 -6.68 -0.48 22.34
N LEU A 79 -5.71 0.23 22.93
CA LEU A 79 -4.39 0.41 22.34
C LEU A 79 -3.64 -0.93 22.23
N ARG A 80 -3.73 -1.80 23.23
CA ARG A 80 -3.17 -3.17 23.18
C ARG A 80 -3.75 -3.95 22.02
N LYS A 81 -5.07 -3.91 21.81
CA LYS A 81 -5.74 -4.58 20.67
C LYS A 81 -5.23 -4.07 19.33
N ARG A 82 -5.07 -2.74 19.19
CA ARG A 82 -4.49 -2.11 17.98
C ARG A 82 -3.06 -2.58 17.73
N VAL A 83 -2.19 -2.50 18.74
CA VAL A 83 -0.79 -2.93 18.62
C VAL A 83 -0.70 -4.42 18.28
N LYS A 84 -1.48 -5.27 18.95
CA LYS A 84 -1.55 -6.71 18.66
C LYS A 84 -1.98 -6.98 17.22
N PHE A 85 -3.01 -6.29 16.73
CA PHE A 85 -3.47 -6.42 15.36
C PHE A 85 -2.40 -5.98 14.35
N PHE A 86 -1.70 -4.88 14.61
CA PHE A 86 -0.56 -4.45 13.78
C PHE A 86 0.53 -5.52 13.72
N LEU A 87 0.94 -6.08 14.86
CA LEU A 87 1.97 -7.14 14.91
C LEU A 87 1.52 -8.42 14.17
N GLN A 88 0.24 -8.80 14.25
CA GLN A 88 -0.33 -9.90 13.46
C GLN A 88 -0.29 -9.63 11.95
N LYS A 89 -0.51 -8.38 11.53
CA LYS A 89 -0.39 -8.02 10.10
C LYS A 89 1.05 -8.02 9.62
N LEU A 90 2.02 -7.60 10.46
CA LEU A 90 3.44 -7.73 10.15
C LEU A 90 3.84 -9.19 9.89
N GLU A 91 3.35 -10.10 10.73
CA GLU A 91 3.58 -11.54 10.56
C GLU A 91 3.04 -12.06 9.21
N LYS A 92 1.83 -11.64 8.82
CA LYS A 92 1.24 -12.02 7.52
C LYS A 92 2.04 -11.56 6.30
N ILE A 93 2.78 -10.46 6.42
CA ILE A 93 3.67 -9.97 5.34
C ILE A 93 5.12 -10.48 5.49
N GLY A 94 5.35 -11.42 6.41
CA GLY A 94 6.59 -12.16 6.58
C GLY A 94 7.63 -11.49 7.48
N PHE A 95 7.24 -10.56 8.36
CA PHE A 95 8.11 -9.99 9.39
C PHE A 95 7.80 -10.60 10.76
N ASP A 96 8.77 -10.60 11.66
CA ASP A 96 8.55 -11.00 13.04
C ASP A 96 7.49 -10.08 13.68
N PRO A 97 6.60 -10.59 14.55
CA PRO A 97 5.60 -9.79 15.26
C PRO A 97 6.23 -8.99 16.41
N LYS A 98 7.40 -8.37 16.19
CA LYS A 98 8.14 -7.56 17.15
C LYS A 98 8.86 -6.42 16.43
N ILE A 99 8.75 -5.20 16.98
CA ILE A 99 9.46 -4.02 16.48
C ILE A 99 10.27 -3.37 17.59
N THR A 100 11.29 -2.61 17.21
CA THR A 100 12.02 -1.73 18.13
C THR A 100 11.91 -0.28 17.65
N ILE A 101 11.24 0.56 18.42
CA ILE A 101 11.10 1.99 18.14
C ILE A 101 12.27 2.72 18.82
N LYS A 102 12.98 3.57 18.06
CA LYS A 102 14.13 4.33 18.57
C LYS A 102 13.77 5.80 18.67
N ILE A 103 13.72 6.32 19.88
CA ILE A 103 13.40 7.73 20.15
C ILE A 103 14.64 8.40 20.75
N GLY A 104 15.02 9.55 20.23
CA GLY A 104 16.15 10.32 20.74
C GLY A 104 15.86 11.81 20.79
N GLU A 105 16.69 12.55 21.53
CA GLU A 105 16.59 14.00 21.59
C GLU A 105 16.85 14.65 20.20
N SER A 106 16.21 15.78 19.92
CA SER A 106 16.41 16.53 18.67
C SER A 106 17.78 17.25 18.58
N SER A 107 18.64 17.20 19.60
CA SER A 107 19.92 17.92 19.55
C SER A 107 20.98 17.15 18.76
N THR A 108 21.71 17.86 17.90
CA THR A 108 22.89 17.38 17.16
C THR A 108 24.06 16.93 18.05
N LYS A 109 23.93 17.02 19.39
CA LYS A 109 25.01 16.78 20.36
C LYS A 109 24.83 15.56 21.28
N LYS A 110 23.70 14.84 21.24
CA LYS A 110 23.53 13.58 22.00
C LYS A 110 23.04 12.44 21.12
N MET A 111 23.90 11.43 20.95
CA MET A 111 23.66 10.21 20.16
C MET A 111 22.83 9.13 20.87
N SER A 112 22.40 9.35 22.13
CA SER A 112 21.64 8.35 22.88
C SER A 112 20.18 8.33 22.42
N ALA A 113 19.83 7.35 21.58
CA ALA A 113 18.45 6.97 21.33
C ALA A 113 18.06 5.84 22.29
N GLU A 114 16.92 6.00 22.95
CA GLU A 114 16.33 4.94 23.78
C GLU A 114 15.57 3.95 22.87
N ASN A 115 15.70 2.66 23.19
CA ASN A 115 15.03 1.60 22.46
C ASN A 115 13.76 1.19 23.21
N TYR A 116 12.65 1.13 22.48
CA TYR A 116 11.36 0.63 22.96
C TYR A 116 11.01 -0.60 22.15
N ASP A 117 11.18 -1.78 22.76
CA ASP A 117 10.78 -3.04 22.17
C ASP A 117 9.29 -3.26 22.39
N ILE A 118 8.54 -3.47 21.32
CA ILE A 118 7.10 -3.74 21.35
C ILE A 118 6.86 -5.13 20.77
N GLY A 119 6.25 -6.01 21.57
CA GLY A 119 5.96 -7.39 21.24
C GLY A 119 7.08 -8.38 21.62
N PRO A 120 6.87 -9.68 21.37
CA PRO A 120 5.79 -10.23 20.55
C PRO A 120 4.43 -10.27 21.25
N TYR A 121 3.35 -10.32 20.48
CA TYR A 121 1.99 -10.41 21.03
C TYR A 121 1.66 -11.78 21.66
N THR A 122 2.56 -12.77 21.51
CA THR A 122 2.44 -14.12 22.07
C THR A 122 2.90 -14.22 23.53
N GLN A 123 3.47 -13.14 24.08
CA GLN A 123 3.80 -13.03 25.51
C GLN A 123 2.56 -12.74 26.36
N ILE A 124 2.69 -12.87 27.68
CA ILE A 124 1.65 -12.49 28.65
C ILE A 124 1.27 -11.02 28.39
N ASP A 125 -0.02 -10.73 28.20
CA ASP A 125 -0.52 -9.37 27.84
C ASP A 125 0.03 -8.25 28.77
N LYS A 126 0.36 -8.58 30.02
CA LYS A 126 0.99 -7.67 30.99
C LYS A 126 2.36 -7.11 30.55
N ASP A 127 3.16 -7.86 29.81
CA ASP A 127 4.46 -7.38 29.31
C ASP A 127 4.25 -6.37 28.18
N LEU A 128 3.34 -6.69 27.25
CA LEU A 128 2.97 -5.78 26.16
C LEU A 128 2.36 -4.48 26.70
N ASP A 129 1.52 -4.55 27.73
CA ASP A 129 0.97 -3.37 28.42
C ASP A 129 2.08 -2.48 28.98
N ALA A 130 3.06 -3.07 29.68
CA ALA A 130 4.18 -2.33 30.26
C ALA A 130 5.04 -1.65 29.18
N GLN A 131 5.31 -2.36 28.09
CA GLN A 131 6.05 -1.86 26.92
C GLN A 131 5.33 -0.66 26.28
N ILE A 132 4.02 -0.79 26.04
CA ILE A 132 3.17 0.27 25.46
C ILE A 132 3.13 1.49 26.40
N LYS A 133 2.83 1.29 27.68
CA LYS A 133 2.78 2.39 28.67
C LYS A 133 4.08 3.17 28.73
N LYS A 134 5.22 2.46 28.74
CA LYS A 134 6.54 3.10 28.76
C LYS A 134 6.73 3.98 27.53
N LEU A 135 6.44 3.46 26.33
CA LEU A 135 6.57 4.20 25.07
C LEU A 135 5.71 5.46 25.08
N ILE A 136 4.42 5.33 25.41
CA ILE A 136 3.46 6.43 25.34
C ILE A 136 3.79 7.52 26.36
N ASN A 137 4.08 7.14 27.62
CA ASN A 137 4.46 8.09 28.67
C ASN A 137 5.74 8.86 28.27
N ASP A 138 6.75 8.18 27.71
CA ASP A 138 7.98 8.83 27.33
C ASP A 138 7.82 9.75 26.11
N ILE A 139 6.93 9.41 25.17
CA ILE A 139 6.58 10.29 24.04
C ILE A 139 5.99 11.60 24.55
N ASN A 140 5.04 11.52 25.48
CA ASN A 140 4.31 12.68 26.01
C ASN A 140 5.15 13.55 26.97
N ASN A 141 6.02 12.96 27.79
CA ASN A 141 6.74 13.70 28.83
C ASN A 141 8.01 14.41 28.34
N LYS A 142 8.56 14.04 27.18
CA LYS A 142 9.82 14.61 26.69
C LYS A 142 9.53 15.73 25.67
N ALA A 143 9.85 16.97 26.03
CA ALA A 143 9.58 18.18 25.23
C ALA A 143 10.10 18.12 23.77
N ARG A 144 11.13 17.32 23.47
CA ARG A 144 11.71 17.16 22.12
C ARG A 144 12.14 15.71 21.79
N ASN A 145 11.18 14.80 21.68
CA ASN A 145 11.39 13.46 21.10
C ASN A 145 11.34 13.38 19.57
N ASP A 146 12.43 13.00 18.93
CA ASP A 146 12.42 12.71 17.49
C ASP A 146 12.53 11.20 17.25
N LEU A 147 11.63 10.67 16.43
CA LEU A 147 11.71 9.29 15.97
C LEU A 147 12.99 9.15 15.12
N LYS A 148 13.97 8.42 15.66
CA LYS A 148 15.22 8.18 14.95
C LYS A 148 15.05 7.04 13.95
N ASP A 149 14.36 5.97 14.33
CA ASP A 149 14.19 4.79 13.50
C ASP A 149 13.11 3.84 14.04
N ILE A 150 12.67 2.90 13.21
CA ILE A 150 11.95 1.70 13.64
C ILE A 150 12.66 0.48 13.05
N ILE A 151 13.00 -0.47 13.90
CA ILE A 151 13.68 -1.70 13.50
C ILE A 151 12.65 -2.84 13.42
N PHE A 152 12.53 -3.41 12.22
CA PHE A 152 11.77 -4.62 11.92
C PHE A 152 12.72 -5.81 11.82
N ARG A 153 12.21 -7.03 11.99
CA ARG A 153 13.00 -8.26 11.90
C ARG A 153 12.32 -9.22 10.94
N LYS A 154 13.12 -9.92 10.13
CA LYS A 154 12.65 -10.93 9.18
C LYS A 154 13.82 -11.84 8.82
N ASP A 155 13.63 -13.15 8.86
CA ASP A 155 14.62 -14.16 8.46
C ASP A 155 16.00 -13.94 9.15
N ASN A 156 16.01 -13.61 10.44
CA ASN A 156 17.19 -13.21 11.25
C ASN A 156 17.85 -11.87 10.88
N ASP A 157 17.42 -11.22 9.80
CA ASP A 157 17.88 -9.89 9.44
C ASP A 157 17.09 -8.78 10.16
N LYS A 158 17.75 -7.64 10.37
CA LYS A 158 17.14 -6.42 10.90
C LYS A 158 16.99 -5.40 9.79
N TYR A 159 15.80 -4.83 9.67
CA TYR A 159 15.42 -3.84 8.69
C TYR A 159 15.16 -2.49 9.36
N CYS A 160 15.64 -1.41 8.78
CA CYS A 160 15.48 -0.04 9.29
C CYS A 160 14.71 0.83 8.29
N LEU A 161 14.13 1.92 8.79
CA LEU A 161 13.47 2.93 7.94
C LEU A 161 14.51 3.78 7.21
N ARG A 162 15.64 4.08 7.84
CA ARG A 162 16.73 4.90 7.29
C ARG A 162 18.01 4.11 7.18
N LYS A 163 18.66 4.17 6.02
CA LYS A 163 19.91 3.47 5.71
C LYS A 163 20.95 3.61 6.83
N LYS A 164 21.38 2.46 7.36
CA LYS A 164 22.44 2.33 8.36
C LYS A 164 23.31 1.14 8.02
N GLU A 165 24.62 1.26 8.22
CA GLU A 165 25.59 0.21 7.86
C GLU A 165 25.32 -1.16 8.49
N LYS A 166 24.66 -1.20 9.66
CA LYS A 166 24.39 -2.43 10.42
C LYS A 166 23.05 -3.11 10.11
N PHE A 167 22.19 -2.49 9.29
CA PHE A 167 20.82 -2.97 9.04
C PHE A 167 20.50 -2.95 7.55
N ARG A 168 19.60 -3.86 7.13
CA ARG A 168 19.04 -3.81 5.78
C ARG A 168 18.01 -2.68 5.69
N ASN A 169 17.76 -2.21 4.47
CA ASN A 169 16.66 -1.29 4.20
C ASN A 169 15.40 -2.07 3.88
N LEU A 170 14.25 -1.56 4.29
CA LEU A 170 12.99 -2.01 3.71
C LEU A 170 13.00 -1.73 2.21
N SER A 171 12.48 -2.65 1.40
CA SER A 171 12.14 -2.29 0.02
C SER A 171 11.07 -1.21 0.01
N SER A 172 11.00 -0.42 -1.05
CA SER A 172 9.99 0.64 -1.18
C SER A 172 8.56 0.10 -1.00
N GLY A 173 8.26 -1.07 -1.56
CA GLY A 173 6.97 -1.73 -1.34
C GLY A 173 6.75 -2.19 0.11
N GLN A 174 7.77 -2.75 0.77
CA GLN A 174 7.66 -3.15 2.18
C GLN A 174 7.36 -1.93 3.06
N TYR A 175 8.10 -0.85 2.83
CA TYR A 175 7.90 0.42 3.51
C TYR A 175 6.46 0.93 3.34
N GLN A 176 5.93 0.96 2.11
CA GLN A 176 4.59 1.48 1.85
C GLN A 176 3.49 0.65 2.54
N ILE A 177 3.58 -0.68 2.49
CA ILE A 177 2.60 -1.55 3.18
C ILE A 177 2.68 -1.39 4.69
N ILE A 178 3.89 -1.44 5.26
CA ILE A 178 4.08 -1.30 6.70
C ILE A 178 3.56 0.06 7.15
N ARG A 179 3.88 1.14 6.42
CA ARG A 179 3.37 2.49 6.67
C ARG A 179 1.85 2.53 6.62
N CYS A 180 1.22 1.96 5.59
CA CYS A 180 -0.23 1.91 5.45
C CYS A 180 -0.89 1.22 6.65
N ILE A 181 -0.43 0.01 6.98
CA ILE A 181 -0.97 -0.78 8.10
C ILE A 181 -0.75 -0.05 9.42
N PHE A 182 0.48 0.43 9.68
CA PHE A 182 0.83 1.14 10.92
C PHE A 182 -0.04 2.38 11.12
N SER A 183 -0.18 3.19 10.08
CA SER A 183 -0.95 4.44 10.14
C SER A 183 -2.42 4.17 10.39
N LEU A 184 -3.03 3.26 9.62
CA LEU A 184 -4.45 2.97 9.78
C LEU A 184 -4.78 2.30 11.12
N VAL A 185 -4.04 1.26 11.51
CA VAL A 185 -4.37 0.49 12.71
C VAL A 185 -4.31 1.36 13.96
N LEU A 186 -3.37 2.30 14.04
CA LEU A 186 -3.19 3.17 15.19
C LEU A 186 -4.10 4.41 15.20
N THR A 187 -4.57 4.88 14.04
CA THR A 187 -5.32 6.15 13.95
C THR A 187 -6.78 6.01 13.58
N ILE A 188 -7.21 4.87 13.01
CA ILE A 188 -8.60 4.71 12.58
C ILE A 188 -9.57 4.74 13.76
N THR A 189 -10.64 5.52 13.62
CA THR A 189 -11.76 5.62 14.56
C THR A 189 -13.09 5.50 13.80
N PRO A 190 -14.23 5.34 14.47
CA PRO A 190 -15.54 5.51 13.83
C PRO A 190 -15.61 6.83 13.03
N ASP A 191 -16.37 6.79 11.94
CA ASP A 191 -16.61 7.90 11.00
C ASP A 191 -15.33 8.47 10.35
N SER A 192 -14.23 7.71 10.33
CA SER A 192 -12.99 8.11 9.67
C SER A 192 -13.14 8.15 8.14
N LEU A 193 -12.76 9.27 7.52
CA LEU A 193 -12.45 9.34 6.09
C LEU A 193 -10.98 8.99 5.86
N VAL A 194 -10.69 7.88 5.18
CA VAL A 194 -9.35 7.46 4.75
C VAL A 194 -9.18 7.82 3.28
N ILE A 195 -8.07 8.48 2.95
CA ILE A 195 -7.70 8.84 1.57
C ILE A 195 -6.37 8.17 1.24
N TYR A 196 -6.34 7.45 0.12
CA TYR A 196 -5.14 6.81 -0.38
C TYR A 196 -5.01 7.04 -1.89
N ASP A 197 -4.15 7.98 -2.24
CA ASP A 197 -3.75 8.27 -3.62
C ASP A 197 -2.59 7.37 -4.04
N GLU A 198 -2.69 6.76 -5.22
CA GLU A 198 -1.69 5.90 -5.86
C GLU A 198 -1.08 4.80 -4.94
N PRO A 199 -1.91 3.94 -4.32
CA PRO A 199 -1.42 2.85 -3.48
C PRO A 199 -0.48 1.88 -4.18
N GLU A 200 -0.55 1.75 -5.50
CA GLU A 200 0.29 0.88 -6.33
C GLU A 200 1.76 1.30 -6.41
N ILE A 201 2.08 2.56 -6.11
CA ILE A 201 3.45 3.07 -6.28
C ILE A 201 4.41 2.22 -5.44
N SER A 202 5.40 1.63 -6.12
CA SER A 202 6.41 0.73 -5.54
C SER A 202 5.89 -0.62 -5.01
N LEU A 203 4.61 -0.95 -5.17
CA LEU A 203 4.08 -2.27 -4.79
C LEU A 203 4.28 -3.29 -5.91
N HIS A 204 4.78 -4.47 -5.53
CA HIS A 204 4.78 -5.63 -6.39
C HIS A 204 3.33 -6.04 -6.76
N PRO A 205 3.05 -6.56 -7.97
CA PRO A 205 1.69 -6.93 -8.41
C PRO A 205 0.90 -7.77 -7.39
N LYS A 206 1.55 -8.75 -6.75
CA LYS A 206 0.95 -9.53 -5.66
C LYS A 206 0.35 -8.64 -4.56
N TRP A 207 1.07 -7.62 -4.12
CA TRP A 207 0.58 -6.71 -3.10
C TRP A 207 -0.45 -5.71 -3.60
N GLN A 208 -0.39 -5.30 -4.87
CA GLN A 208 -1.48 -4.54 -5.49
C GLN A 208 -2.80 -5.33 -5.43
N SER A 209 -2.74 -6.65 -5.62
CA SER A 209 -3.93 -7.50 -5.50
C SER A 209 -4.44 -7.70 -4.05
N GLU A 210 -3.62 -7.38 -3.05
CA GLU A 210 -3.96 -7.59 -1.64
C GLU A 210 -4.28 -6.30 -0.88
N ILE A 211 -3.85 -5.13 -1.38
CA ILE A 211 -3.90 -3.87 -0.62
C ILE A 211 -5.33 -3.50 -0.21
N ILE A 212 -6.30 -3.64 -1.12
CA ILE A 212 -7.71 -3.42 -0.84
C ILE A 212 -8.22 -4.35 0.25
N ARG A 213 -7.86 -5.64 0.18
CA ARG A 213 -8.25 -6.61 1.20
C ARG A 213 -7.68 -6.21 2.56
N ILE A 214 -6.41 -5.80 2.61
CA ILE A 214 -5.75 -5.32 3.84
C ILE A 214 -6.49 -4.09 4.41
N LEU A 215 -6.78 -3.09 3.57
CA LEU A 215 -7.53 -1.89 3.97
C LEU A 215 -8.90 -2.26 4.57
N MET A 216 -9.67 -3.08 3.86
CA MET A 216 -11.00 -3.48 4.30
C MET A 216 -10.96 -4.36 5.56
N GLU A 217 -9.95 -5.22 5.71
CA GLU A 217 -9.74 -5.98 6.94
C GLU A 217 -9.49 -5.05 8.13
N ILE A 218 -8.62 -4.03 7.99
CA ILE A 218 -8.36 -3.05 9.06
C ILE A 218 -9.64 -2.29 9.40
N VAL A 219 -10.36 -1.78 8.40
CA VAL A 219 -11.59 -0.99 8.59
C VAL A 219 -12.69 -1.82 9.27
N LYS A 220 -12.87 -3.09 8.88
CA LYS A 220 -13.93 -3.96 9.42
C LYS A 220 -13.60 -4.59 10.78
N THR A 221 -12.34 -4.55 11.23
CA THR A 221 -11.93 -5.24 12.46
C THR A 221 -12.62 -4.60 13.68
N LYS A 222 -13.30 -5.44 14.47
CA LYS A 222 -13.92 -5.03 15.74
C LYS A 222 -12.83 -4.77 16.79
N GLY A 223 -13.00 -3.75 17.63
CA GLY A 223 -12.04 -3.41 18.68
C GLY A 223 -10.86 -2.54 18.25
N LEU A 224 -10.87 -2.01 17.02
CA LEU A 224 -10.02 -0.89 16.60
C LEU A 224 -10.79 0.45 16.65
N GLY A 225 -11.85 0.53 17.45
CA GLY A 225 -12.67 1.72 17.68
C GLY A 225 -13.15 1.73 19.13
N THR A 226 -13.73 2.85 19.58
CA THR A 226 -14.08 3.12 20.99
C THR A 226 -15.18 2.21 21.55
N ASP A 227 -15.91 1.49 20.68
CA ASP A 227 -17.07 0.71 21.06
C ASP A 227 -16.98 -0.72 20.53
N SER A 228 -17.77 -1.65 21.10
CA SER A 228 -17.90 -3.06 20.69
C SER A 228 -18.45 -3.26 19.25
N THR A 229 -18.69 -2.16 18.52
CA THR A 229 -19.00 -2.14 17.10
C THR A 229 -17.80 -1.59 16.33
N SER A 230 -17.35 -2.33 15.31
CA SER A 230 -16.36 -1.96 14.27
C SER A 230 -16.38 -0.49 13.89
N ASN A 231 -15.32 0.07 13.28
CA ASN A 231 -15.23 1.44 12.74
C ASN A 231 -16.45 1.85 11.88
N LYS A 232 -17.57 2.19 12.55
CA LYS A 232 -18.88 2.42 11.93
C LYS A 232 -18.72 3.61 11.00
N ASN A 233 -19.25 3.49 9.79
CA ASN A 233 -19.25 4.51 8.73
C ASN A 233 -17.88 5.05 8.29
N ALA A 234 -16.77 4.38 8.63
CA ALA A 234 -15.49 4.75 8.04
C ALA A 234 -15.54 4.57 6.51
N THR A 235 -15.13 5.61 5.78
CA THR A 235 -15.14 5.66 4.32
C THR A 235 -13.71 5.66 3.82
N VAL A 236 -13.39 4.80 2.87
CA VAL A 236 -12.07 4.75 2.23
C VAL A 236 -12.22 5.22 0.79
N VAL A 237 -11.46 6.24 0.42
CA VAL A 237 -11.37 6.76 -0.94
C VAL A 237 -9.99 6.41 -1.47
N VAL A 238 -9.96 5.66 -2.56
CA VAL A 238 -8.73 5.25 -3.25
C VAL A 238 -8.73 5.86 -4.65
N ALA A 239 -7.65 6.54 -5.01
CA ALA A 239 -7.36 6.93 -6.38
C ALA A 239 -6.22 6.05 -6.89
N THR A 240 -6.38 5.46 -8.07
CA THR A 240 -5.45 4.47 -8.62
C THR A 240 -5.60 4.38 -10.12
N HIS A 241 -4.50 4.14 -10.81
CA HIS A 241 -4.45 3.75 -12.22
C HIS A 241 -4.22 2.25 -12.40
N SER A 242 -4.09 1.48 -11.31
CA SER A 242 -3.81 0.05 -11.37
C SER A 242 -5.07 -0.80 -11.64
N PRO A 243 -5.12 -1.56 -12.76
CA PRO A 243 -6.19 -2.53 -13.00
C PRO A 243 -6.17 -3.69 -11.99
N LEU A 244 -5.03 -3.97 -11.36
CA LEU A 244 -4.91 -5.01 -10.33
C LEU A 244 -5.57 -4.58 -9.02
N ILE A 245 -5.45 -3.31 -8.64
CA ILE A 245 -6.13 -2.77 -7.45
C ILE A 245 -7.65 -2.75 -7.71
N THR A 246 -8.05 -2.30 -8.90
CA THR A 246 -9.47 -2.20 -9.26
C THR A 246 -10.17 -3.55 -9.44
N SER A 247 -9.48 -4.59 -9.90
CA SER A 247 -10.02 -5.97 -9.95
C SER A 247 -10.12 -6.65 -8.58
N SER A 248 -9.41 -6.14 -7.57
CA SER A 248 -9.27 -6.83 -6.27
C SER A 248 -10.38 -6.54 -5.26
N PHE A 249 -11.40 -5.78 -5.64
CA PHE A 249 -12.54 -5.51 -4.78
C PHE A 249 -13.41 -6.75 -4.62
N SER A 250 -13.79 -7.08 -3.39
CA SER A 250 -14.53 -8.32 -3.07
C SER A 250 -15.90 -8.10 -2.40
N THR A 251 -16.35 -6.85 -2.30
CA THR A 251 -17.47 -6.50 -1.40
C THR A 251 -18.48 -5.58 -2.05
N SER A 252 -19.75 -5.75 -1.69
CA SER A 252 -20.89 -4.94 -2.16
C SER A 252 -20.89 -3.47 -1.73
N LYS A 253 -19.86 -3.01 -1.02
CA LYS A 253 -19.76 -1.65 -0.44
C LYS A 253 -18.68 -0.80 -1.10
N ILE A 254 -18.36 -1.10 -2.35
CA ILE A 254 -17.33 -0.41 -3.11
C ILE A 254 -18.00 0.16 -4.34
N LYS A 255 -17.80 1.46 -4.55
CA LYS A 255 -18.26 2.20 -5.71
C LYS A 255 -17.04 2.64 -6.50
N ILE A 256 -17.13 2.55 -7.82
CA ILE A 256 -16.05 2.96 -8.71
C ILE A 256 -16.53 4.20 -9.44
N SER A 257 -15.66 5.21 -9.46
CA SER A 257 -15.96 6.49 -10.04
C SER A 257 -15.14 6.69 -11.30
N SER A 258 -15.79 7.09 -12.39
CA SER A 258 -15.12 7.53 -13.61
C SER A 258 -15.46 9.01 -13.87
N ASN A 259 -14.46 9.75 -14.38
CA ASN A 259 -14.68 11.13 -14.80
C ASN A 259 -15.40 11.13 -16.16
N ASP A 260 -16.61 11.70 -16.20
CA ASP A 260 -17.32 11.97 -17.45
C ASP A 260 -16.89 13.33 -17.99
N SER A 261 -15.93 13.30 -18.93
CA SER A 261 -15.37 14.50 -19.57
C SER A 261 -16.43 15.34 -20.28
N ASN A 262 -17.55 14.75 -20.71
CA ASN A 262 -18.61 15.47 -21.42
C ASN A 262 -19.46 16.33 -20.48
N ASN A 263 -19.65 15.90 -19.23
CA ASN A 263 -20.52 16.58 -18.27
C ASN A 263 -19.78 17.20 -17.08
N ASN A 264 -18.44 17.13 -17.06
CA ASN A 264 -17.58 17.56 -15.95
C ASN A 264 -18.10 17.00 -14.60
N SER A 265 -18.48 15.73 -14.61
CA SER A 265 -19.17 15.06 -13.50
C SER A 265 -18.59 13.67 -13.25
N PHE A 266 -18.75 13.17 -12.03
CA PHE A 266 -18.32 11.82 -11.67
C PHE A 266 -19.49 10.85 -11.78
N LYS A 267 -19.36 9.80 -12.58
CA LYS A 267 -20.29 8.67 -12.61
C LYS A 267 -19.85 7.63 -11.61
N TRP A 268 -20.78 7.20 -10.75
CA TRP A 268 -20.53 6.20 -9.72
C TRP A 268 -21.25 4.91 -10.06
N ASP A 269 -20.48 3.88 -10.38
CA ASP A 269 -21.00 2.58 -10.76
C ASP A 269 -20.88 1.60 -9.58
N ASP A 270 -21.99 0.93 -9.27
CA ASP A 270 -22.05 -0.11 -8.26
C ASP A 270 -21.66 -1.46 -8.86
N GLN A 271 -20.66 -2.12 -8.26
CA GLN A 271 -20.29 -3.53 -8.51
C GLN A 271 -19.94 -3.96 -9.95
N GLN A 272 -19.80 -3.05 -10.91
CA GLN A 272 -19.64 -3.40 -12.33
C GLN A 272 -18.44 -4.34 -12.60
N TYR A 273 -17.37 -4.23 -11.82
CA TYR A 273 -16.12 -4.96 -12.07
C TYR A 273 -15.83 -6.07 -11.04
N TYR A 274 -16.80 -6.44 -10.20
CA TYR A 274 -16.59 -7.55 -9.26
C TYR A 274 -16.38 -8.87 -10.02
N GLY A 275 -15.27 -9.55 -9.72
CA GLY A 275 -14.89 -10.81 -10.37
C GLY A 275 -14.29 -10.65 -11.77
N TRP A 276 -14.14 -9.41 -12.26
CA TRP A 276 -13.45 -9.16 -13.52
C TRP A 276 -11.95 -9.38 -13.34
N ASP A 277 -11.32 -9.94 -14.37
CA ASP A 277 -9.87 -9.93 -14.45
C ASP A 277 -9.33 -8.56 -14.87
N ALA A 278 -8.04 -8.36 -14.68
CA ALA A 278 -7.38 -7.10 -15.03
C ALA A 278 -7.40 -6.79 -16.53
N ASN A 279 -7.50 -7.79 -17.41
CA ASN A 279 -7.53 -7.56 -18.85
C ASN A 279 -8.88 -6.97 -19.29
N ASN A 280 -9.99 -7.48 -18.76
CA ASN A 280 -11.32 -6.93 -19.04
C ASN A 280 -11.43 -5.47 -18.57
N LEU A 281 -10.82 -5.14 -17.43
CA LEU A 281 -10.73 -3.75 -16.96
C LEU A 281 -9.89 -2.89 -17.89
N LEU A 282 -8.72 -3.39 -18.32
CA LEU A 282 -7.85 -2.68 -19.26
C LEU A 282 -8.61 -2.35 -20.56
N THR A 283 -9.41 -3.28 -21.08
CA THR A 283 -10.15 -3.05 -22.32
C THR A 283 -11.36 -2.14 -22.14
N GLU A 284 -12.23 -2.43 -21.17
CA GLU A 284 -13.53 -1.75 -21.05
C GLU A 284 -13.47 -0.44 -20.28
N HIS A 285 -12.54 -0.31 -19.32
CA HIS A 285 -12.45 0.88 -18.47
C HIS A 285 -11.29 1.80 -18.87
N PHE A 286 -10.15 1.21 -19.23
CA PHE A 286 -8.97 1.98 -19.64
C PHE A 286 -8.88 2.15 -21.16
N ASN A 287 -9.83 1.63 -21.94
CA ASN A 287 -9.89 1.71 -23.40
C ASN A 287 -8.61 1.22 -24.10
N LEU A 288 -7.96 0.18 -23.57
CA LEU A 288 -6.88 -0.50 -24.28
C LEU A 288 -7.47 -1.51 -25.27
N GLU A 289 -6.87 -1.63 -26.46
CA GLU A 289 -7.23 -2.70 -27.38
C GLU A 289 -6.84 -4.09 -26.83
N SER A 290 -5.72 -4.15 -26.11
CA SER A 290 -5.21 -5.37 -25.51
C SER A 290 -4.09 -5.07 -24.51
N ALA A 291 -3.83 -6.02 -23.61
CA ALA A 291 -2.64 -6.01 -22.75
C ALA A 291 -1.36 -6.49 -23.49
N ARG A 292 -1.49 -6.98 -24.73
CA ARG A 292 -0.35 -7.40 -25.56
C ARG A 292 0.31 -6.21 -26.25
N ASN A 293 1.53 -6.42 -26.73
CA ASN A 293 2.21 -5.47 -27.58
C ASN A 293 1.40 -5.23 -28.87
N GLN A 294 1.18 -3.96 -29.22
CA GLN A 294 0.33 -3.58 -30.36
C GLN A 294 0.84 -4.13 -31.70
N LYS A 295 2.14 -4.00 -31.99
CA LYS A 295 2.74 -4.53 -33.22
C LYS A 295 2.52 -6.04 -33.34
N PHE A 296 2.65 -6.76 -32.23
CA PHE A 296 2.39 -8.20 -32.22
C PHE A 296 0.93 -8.53 -32.56
N ILE A 297 -0.04 -7.74 -32.08
CA ILE A 297 -1.46 -7.94 -32.41
C ILE A 297 -1.71 -7.68 -33.90
N GLU A 298 -1.17 -6.58 -34.42
CA GLU A 298 -1.31 -6.20 -35.83
C GLU A 298 -0.78 -7.30 -36.76
N THR A 299 0.42 -7.83 -36.49
CA THR A 299 1.00 -8.95 -37.23
C THR A 299 0.14 -10.21 -37.15
N ILE A 300 -0.39 -10.56 -35.98
CA ILE A 300 -1.28 -11.73 -35.84
C ILE A 300 -2.58 -11.53 -36.63
N ASP A 301 -3.16 -10.34 -36.59
CA ASP A 301 -4.37 -10.03 -37.34
C ASP A 301 -4.14 -10.10 -38.86
N GLU A 302 -3.00 -9.63 -39.35
CA GLU A 302 -2.60 -9.75 -40.75
C GLU A 302 -2.38 -11.21 -41.16
N LEU A 303 -1.66 -11.99 -40.34
CA LEU A 303 -1.49 -13.43 -40.56
C LEU A 303 -2.83 -14.15 -40.67
N LEU A 304 -3.75 -13.88 -39.74
CA LEU A 304 -5.09 -14.48 -39.75
C LEU A 304 -5.89 -14.04 -40.98
N LYS A 305 -5.78 -12.78 -41.42
CA LYS A 305 -6.42 -12.28 -42.65
C LYS A 305 -5.87 -13.00 -43.89
N PHE A 306 -4.55 -13.10 -44.04
CA PHE A 306 -3.93 -13.79 -45.18
C PHE A 306 -4.27 -15.28 -45.20
N PHE A 307 -4.31 -15.92 -44.03
CA PHE A 307 -4.74 -17.31 -43.90
C PHE A 307 -6.21 -17.49 -44.32
N GLN A 308 -7.11 -16.61 -43.88
CA GLN A 308 -8.53 -16.65 -44.26
C GLN A 308 -8.76 -16.40 -45.75
N ASN A 309 -8.02 -15.45 -46.34
CA ASN A 309 -8.12 -15.11 -47.76
C ASN A 309 -7.37 -16.08 -48.68
N ARG A 310 -6.60 -17.03 -48.13
CA ARG A 310 -5.68 -17.93 -48.86
C ARG A 310 -4.65 -17.17 -49.71
N GLU A 311 -4.11 -16.10 -49.14
CA GLU A 311 -3.01 -15.33 -49.73
C GLU A 311 -1.66 -15.96 -49.31
N ASP A 312 -1.37 -17.16 -49.81
CA ASP A 312 -0.28 -18.04 -49.36
C ASP A 312 1.11 -17.36 -49.39
N ASP A 313 1.44 -16.60 -50.45
CA ASP A 313 2.73 -15.89 -50.57
C ASP A 313 2.90 -14.82 -49.47
N LYS A 314 1.84 -14.06 -49.19
CA LYS A 314 1.87 -13.02 -48.15
C LYS A 314 1.87 -13.63 -46.76
N LEU A 315 1.09 -14.69 -46.56
CA LEU A 315 1.07 -15.44 -45.30
C LEU A 315 2.46 -15.95 -44.97
N LYS A 316 3.16 -16.56 -45.94
CA LYS A 316 4.52 -17.07 -45.75
C LYS A 316 5.50 -15.96 -45.41
N ALA A 317 5.48 -14.85 -46.14
CA ALA A 317 6.37 -13.71 -45.89
C ALA A 317 6.15 -13.10 -44.49
N GLU A 318 4.90 -12.86 -44.10
CA GLU A 318 4.56 -12.31 -42.79
C GLU A 318 4.91 -13.29 -41.65
N TYR A 319 4.72 -14.59 -41.89
CA TYR A 319 5.05 -15.62 -40.91
C TYR A 319 6.56 -15.74 -40.71
N GLU A 320 7.36 -15.65 -41.78
CA GLU A 320 8.82 -15.62 -41.70
C GLU A 320 9.32 -14.40 -40.89
N GLU A 321 8.71 -13.22 -41.05
CA GLU A 321 9.03 -12.04 -40.22
C GLU A 321 8.68 -12.29 -38.75
N LEU A 322 7.51 -12.86 -38.46
CA LEU A 322 7.11 -13.18 -37.09
C LEU A 322 8.03 -14.25 -36.47
N GLU A 323 8.42 -15.27 -37.23
CA GLU A 323 9.33 -16.32 -36.77
C GLU A 323 10.70 -15.72 -36.41
N LEU A 324 11.26 -14.84 -37.24
CA LEU A 324 12.51 -14.14 -36.95
C LEU A 324 12.44 -13.32 -35.65
N LEU A 325 11.31 -12.65 -35.38
CA LEU A 325 11.11 -11.86 -34.16
C LEU A 325 10.97 -12.72 -32.91
N LEU A 326 10.32 -13.88 -33.04
CA LEU A 326 10.04 -14.78 -31.92
C LEU A 326 11.10 -15.88 -31.76
N TRP A 327 12.05 -16.03 -32.68
CA TRP A 327 13.00 -17.13 -32.65
C TRP A 327 13.92 -17.10 -31.44
N ASN A 328 13.93 -18.19 -30.67
CA ASN A 328 14.88 -18.38 -29.58
C ASN A 328 15.98 -19.36 -29.99
N LYS A 329 17.19 -18.82 -30.22
CA LYS A 329 18.38 -19.58 -30.63
C LYS A 329 18.77 -20.71 -29.66
N ASN A 330 18.41 -20.63 -28.38
CA ASN A 330 18.78 -21.63 -27.38
C ASN A 330 17.82 -22.83 -27.37
N THR A 331 16.55 -22.60 -27.70
CA THR A 331 15.51 -23.65 -27.74
C THR A 331 15.21 -24.13 -29.14
N ASP A 332 15.77 -23.47 -30.16
CA ASP A 332 15.54 -23.74 -31.58
C ASP A 332 14.04 -23.71 -31.95
N ASP A 333 13.30 -22.81 -31.29
CA ASP A 333 11.84 -22.73 -31.38
C ASP A 333 11.33 -21.32 -31.03
N PHE A 334 10.04 -21.09 -31.24
CA PHE A 334 9.33 -19.88 -30.83
C PHE A 334 9.51 -19.58 -29.34
N SER A 335 9.80 -18.32 -29.03
CA SER A 335 9.84 -17.78 -27.66
C SER A 335 8.46 -17.62 -27.02
N LEU A 336 7.37 -17.98 -27.72
CA LEU A 336 6.02 -17.92 -27.17
C LEU A 336 5.79 -19.08 -26.20
N SER A 337 5.31 -18.78 -24.99
CA SER A 337 5.02 -19.81 -23.99
C SER A 337 3.94 -20.79 -24.47
N VAL A 338 4.12 -22.08 -24.19
CA VAL A 338 3.08 -23.12 -24.36
C VAL A 338 1.77 -22.81 -23.60
N ASN A 339 1.84 -21.96 -22.58
CA ASN A 339 0.66 -21.51 -21.82
C ASN A 339 -0.07 -20.32 -22.48
N ASP A 340 0.50 -19.75 -23.54
CA ASP A 340 -0.13 -18.66 -24.27
C ASP A 340 -1.29 -19.19 -25.13
N ARG A 341 -2.42 -18.49 -25.11
CA ARG A 341 -3.63 -18.85 -25.88
C ARG A 341 -3.39 -18.90 -27.40
N LEU A 342 -2.41 -18.16 -27.92
CA LEU A 342 -2.07 -18.14 -29.34
C LEU A 342 -1.04 -19.20 -29.75
N TYR A 343 -0.47 -19.93 -28.80
CA TYR A 343 0.57 -20.93 -29.08
C TYR A 343 0.11 -21.97 -30.11
N GLY A 344 -1.07 -22.57 -29.88
CA GLY A 344 -1.65 -23.56 -30.80
C GLY A 344 -1.98 -22.98 -32.17
N THR A 345 -2.49 -21.74 -32.21
CA THR A 345 -2.81 -21.04 -33.47
C THR A 345 -1.56 -20.84 -34.32
N LEU A 346 -0.46 -20.36 -33.72
CA LEU A 346 0.80 -20.15 -34.45
C LEU A 346 1.42 -21.46 -34.95
N HIS A 347 1.34 -22.53 -34.17
CA HIS A 347 1.81 -23.84 -34.61
C HIS A 347 0.99 -24.41 -35.79
N ALA A 348 -0.32 -24.18 -35.78
CA ALA A 348 -1.17 -24.58 -36.90
C ALA A 348 -0.83 -23.78 -38.17
N ILE A 349 -0.59 -22.47 -38.05
CA ILE A 349 -0.15 -21.63 -39.15
C ILE A 349 1.23 -22.07 -39.66
N LYS A 350 2.20 -22.36 -38.77
CA LYS A 350 3.51 -22.91 -39.12
C LYS A 350 3.38 -24.15 -40.01
N ALA A 351 2.64 -25.14 -39.50
CA ALA A 351 2.46 -26.41 -40.19
C ALA A 351 1.83 -26.20 -41.58
N TYR A 352 0.89 -25.26 -41.71
CA TYR A 352 0.32 -24.90 -43.01
C TYR A 352 1.35 -24.22 -43.92
N VAL A 353 2.09 -23.22 -43.43
CA VAL A 353 3.13 -22.50 -44.20
C VAL A 353 4.19 -23.46 -44.73
N GLU A 354 4.58 -24.47 -43.95
CA GLU A 354 5.51 -25.53 -44.36
C GLU A 354 4.96 -26.42 -45.50
N THR A 355 3.64 -26.43 -45.73
CA THR A 355 3.03 -27.14 -46.87
C THR A 355 2.95 -26.31 -48.15
N ILE A 356 3.14 -24.99 -48.08
CA ILE A 356 3.10 -24.08 -49.23
C ILE A 356 4.37 -24.32 -50.07
N LYS A 357 4.17 -24.77 -51.32
CA LYS A 357 5.25 -25.17 -52.23
C LYS A 357 5.98 -24.01 -52.89
#